data_AF-A0A3D2F949-F1
#
_entry.id   AF-A0A3D2F949-F1
#
_cell.length_a   1.000
_cell.length_b   1.000
_cell.length_c   1.000
_cell.angle_alpha   90.00
_cell.angle_beta   90.00
_cell.angle_gamma   90.00
#
_symmetry.space_group_name_H-M   'P 1'
#
loop_
_entity.id
_entity.type
_entity.pdbx_description
1 polymer ?
#
loop_
_entity_poly.entity_id
_entity_poly.type
_entity_poly.pdbx_seq_one_letter_code
_entity_poly.pdbx_strand_id
1 'polypeptide(L)' 'MKFSTREDVEVPIDQAFALICDFDAYERSAMRRGAEVRRVDDLSKPGVGMKWAASFKMRGKIT' A
#
# COMPACT_ATOMS: atom_id res chain seq x y z
N MET A 1 6.07 -2.40 19.09
CA MET A 1 6.77 -3.52 18.40
C MET A 1 7.29 -3.00 17.07
N LYS A 2 8.53 -3.30 16.66
CA LYS A 2 9.12 -2.84 15.39
C LYS A 2 9.46 -4.06 14.54
N PHE A 3 8.75 -4.24 13.43
CA PHE A 3 9.10 -5.22 12.41
C PHE A 3 9.95 -4.54 11.35
N SER A 4 11.03 -5.18 10.90
CA SER A 4 11.88 -4.70 9.81
C SER A 4 12.30 -5.86 8.94
N THR A 5 12.13 -5.70 7.63
CA THR A 5 12.63 -6.60 6.59
C THR A 5 13.57 -5.80 5.69
N ARG A 6 14.61 -6.44 5.16
CA ARG A 6 15.52 -5.86 4.16
C ARG A 6 15.61 -6.84 3.00
N GLU A 7 15.52 -6.30 1.80
CA GLU A 7 15.72 -7.02 0.56
C GLU A 7 16.60 -6.14 -0.34
N ASP A 8 17.66 -6.73 -0.89
CA ASP A 8 18.55 -6.05 -1.81
C ASP A 8 18.01 -6.23 -3.22
N VAL A 9 17.90 -5.14 -3.97
CA VAL A 9 17.34 -5.13 -5.33
C VAL A 9 18.34 -4.52 -6.30
N GLU A 10 18.56 -5.17 -7.44
CA GLU A 10 19.49 -4.72 -8.48
C GLU A 10 18.82 -3.72 -9.44
N VAL A 11 18.30 -2.62 -8.90
CA VAL A 11 17.69 -1.54 -9.70
C VAL A 11 18.16 -0.17 -9.23
N PRO A 12 18.21 0.84 -10.11
CA PRO A 12 18.48 2.22 -9.71
C PRO A 12 17.50 2.74 -8.67
N ILE A 13 17.94 3.64 -7.80
CA ILE A 13 17.14 4.18 -6.68
C ILE A 13 15.83 4.83 -7.15
N ASP A 14 15.85 5.56 -8.27
CA ASP A 14 14.66 6.21 -8.82
C ASP A 14 13.61 5.18 -9.26
N GLN A 15 14.07 4.07 -9.84
CA GLN A 15 13.20 2.97 -10.24
C GLN A 15 12.65 2.24 -9.01
N ALA A 16 13.48 1.97 -8.00
CA ALA A 16 13.02 1.37 -6.74
C ALA A 16 11.94 2.23 -6.07
N PHE A 17 12.15 3.55 -6.01
CA PHE A 17 11.20 4.49 -5.46
C PHE A 17 9.88 4.47 -6.25
N ALA A 18 9.94 4.52 -7.59
CA ALA A 18 8.75 4.46 -8.43
C ALA A 18 7.94 3.18 -8.23
N LEU A 19 8.61 2.02 -8.10
CA LEU A 19 7.96 0.72 -7.86
C LEU A 19 7.27 0.69 -6.48
N ILE A 20 7.91 1.21 -5.44
CA ILE A 20 7.37 1.24 -4.07
C ILE A 20 6.26 2.30 -3.93
N CYS A 21 6.24 3.31 -4.79
CA CYS A 21 5.19 4.33 -4.85
C CYS A 21 4.04 4.01 -5.81
N ASP A 22 3.96 2.79 -6.37
CA ASP A 22 2.80 2.35 -7.17
C ASP A 22 1.62 1.99 -6.27
N PHE A 23 0.99 3.02 -5.71
CA PHE A 23 -0.13 2.89 -4.77
C PHE A 23 -1.32 2.16 -5.39
N ASP A 24 -1.61 2.41 -6.67
CA ASP A 24 -2.73 1.75 -7.37
C ASP A 24 -2.50 0.24 -7.49
N ALA A 25 -1.27 -0.20 -7.73
CA ALA A 25 -0.94 -1.62 -7.71
C ALA A 25 -1.16 -2.23 -6.32
N TYR A 26 -0.79 -1.54 -5.25
CA TYR A 26 -1.04 -2.02 -3.88
C TYR A 26 -2.53 -2.12 -3.55
N GLU A 27 -3.33 -1.11 -3.90
CA GLU A 27 -4.79 -1.12 -3.73
C GLU A 27 -5.43 -2.33 -4.43
N ARG A 28 -5.15 -2.50 -5.73
CA ARG A 28 -5.65 -3.65 -6.51
C ARG A 28 -5.19 -4.98 -5.93
N SER A 29 -3.94 -5.04 -5.46
CA SER A 29 -3.35 -6.24 -4.88
C SER A 29 -4.05 -6.61 -3.56
N ALA A 30 -4.35 -5.64 -2.70
CA ALA A 30 -5.10 -5.84 -1.47
C ALA A 30 -6.56 -6.26 -1.75
N MET A 31 -7.23 -5.58 -2.68
CA MET A 31 -8.59 -5.93 -3.08
C MET A 31 -8.72 -7.35 -3.64
N ARG A 32 -7.76 -7.80 -4.45
CA ARG A 32 -7.71 -9.19 -4.95
C ARG A 32 -7.58 -10.23 -3.83
N ARG A 33 -7.09 -9.85 -2.65
CA ARG A 33 -7.01 -10.71 -1.46
C ARG A 33 -8.24 -10.59 -0.55
N GLY A 34 -9.28 -9.88 -0.97
CA GLY A 34 -10.53 -9.73 -0.24
C GLY A 34 -10.55 -8.60 0.80
N ALA A 35 -9.59 -7.68 0.73
CA ALA A 35 -9.65 -6.44 1.50
C ALA A 35 -10.54 -5.40 0.78
N GLU A 36 -11.25 -4.58 1.54
CA GLU A 36 -11.82 -3.34 1.06
C GLU A 36 -10.80 -2.23 1.29
N VAL A 37 -10.46 -1.46 0.26
CA VAL A 37 -9.51 -0.36 0.36
C VAL A 37 -10.15 0.88 -0.25
N ARG A 38 -10.13 1.98 0.49
CA ARG A 38 -10.68 3.27 0.06
C ARG A 38 -9.69 4.38 0.33
N ARG A 39 -9.43 5.21 -0.67
CA ARG A 39 -8.71 6.47 -0.50
C ARG A 39 -9.58 7.47 0.28
N VAL A 40 -8.99 8.13 1.28
CA VAL A 40 -9.72 9.03 2.20
C VAL A 40 -9.15 10.44 2.28
N ASP A 41 -8.20 10.76 1.41
CA ASP A 41 -7.68 12.11 1.18
C ASP A 41 -8.23 12.71 -0.12
N ASP A 42 -8.07 14.03 -0.27
CA ASP A 42 -8.51 14.80 -1.44
C ASP A 42 -7.33 15.23 -2.34
N LEU A 43 -6.16 14.55 -2.25
CA LEU A 43 -4.97 14.95 -3.01
C LEU A 43 -5.09 14.53 -4.48
N SER A 44 -4.81 15.45 -5.40
CA SER A 44 -4.83 15.17 -6.84
C SER A 44 -3.62 14.38 -7.35
N LYS A 45 -2.56 14.30 -6.55
CA LYS A 45 -1.32 13.57 -6.87
C LYS A 45 -0.81 12.86 -5.61
N PRO A 46 -0.05 11.76 -5.77
CA PRO A 46 0.60 11.12 -4.63
C PRO A 46 1.53 12.08 -3.90
N GLY A 47 1.51 12.06 -2.58
CA GLY A 47 2.29 12.99 -1.76
C GLY A 47 2.06 12.83 -0.27
N VAL A 48 2.75 13.68 0.50
CA VAL A 48 2.63 13.70 1.96
C VAL A 48 1.19 13.99 2.36
N GLY A 49 0.65 13.18 3.27
CA GLY A 49 -0.72 13.30 3.76
C GLY A 49 -1.74 12.41 3.03
N MET A 50 -1.34 11.71 1.97
CA MET A 50 -2.15 10.69 1.31
C MET A 50 -2.49 9.54 2.28
N LYS A 51 -3.74 9.08 2.27
CA LYS A 51 -4.28 8.17 3.28
C LYS A 51 -5.32 7.22 2.69
N TRP A 52 -5.34 6.02 3.26
CA TRP A 52 -6.33 4.99 2.96
C TRP A 52 -6.99 4.49 4.23
N ALA A 53 -8.25 4.12 4.10
CA ALA A 53 -8.93 3.23 5.01
C ALA A 53 -8.97 1.83 4.36
N ALA A 54 -8.53 0.82 5.10
CA ALA A 54 -8.59 -0.56 4.65
C ALA A 54 -9.29 -1.43 5.69
N SER A 55 -10.20 -2.29 5.24
CA SER A 55 -10.85 -3.31 6.08
C SER A 55 -10.63 -4.69 5.47
N PHE A 56 -10.44 -5.71 6.30
CA PHE A 56 -10.29 -7.08 5.81
C PHE A 56 -10.74 -8.10 6.85
N LYS A 57 -11.03 -9.33 6.39
CA LYS A 57 -11.38 -10.42 7.29
C LYS A 57 -10.10 -11.05 7.87
N MET A 58 -9.89 -10.87 9.17
CA MET A 58 -8.85 -11.56 9.93
C MET A 58 -9.47 -12.65 10.80
N ARG A 59 -9.19 -13.92 10.48
CA ARG A 59 -9.70 -15.09 11.24
C ARG A 59 -11.23 -15.08 11.45
N GLY A 60 -11.98 -14.69 10.42
CA GLY A 60 -13.45 -14.66 10.44
C GLY A 60 -14.06 -13.39 11.03
N LYS A 61 -13.26 -12.44 11.53
CA LYS A 61 -13.73 -11.12 11.99
C LYS A 61 -13.32 -10.04 10.99
N ILE A 62 -14.22 -9.12 10.68
CA ILE A 62 -13.87 -7.90 9.93
C ILE A 62 -13.07 -7.02 10.88
N THR A 63 -11.90 -6.58 10.44
CA THR A 63 -11.01 -5.66 11.14
C THR A 63 -10.78 -4.44 10.27
#